data_AF-A0A7J6TVK6-F1
#
_entry.id   AF-A0A7J6TVK6-F1
#
_cell.length_a   1.000
_cell.length_b   1.000
_cell.length_c   1.000
_cell.angle_alpha   90.00
_cell.angle_beta   90.00
_cell.angle_gamma   90.00
#
_symmetry.space_group_name_H-M   'P 1'
#
loop_
_entity.id
_entity.type
_entity.pdbx_description
1 polymer ?
#
loop_
_entity_poly.entity_id
_entity_poly.type
_entity_poly.pdbx_seq_one_letter_code
_entity_poly.pdbx_strand_id
1 'polypeptide(L)'
;AIRITDSPLRETHAFAVIPNIRSSIAGLSEEEKKVWHVDQKGFSIIISRAGDWSGRIIDNPPSRIWTRGLPQFGTVRVVKLFKPCIVMATGSGIGPCLSLFVEQPSHPVKIVWSARAPLETYGSAIMATIRRMDPTAIIHDTQKLGRPDLVQVARNLWEHGSFEAVVFISNMEATREVTRGLEKNGIRAYGVIFDS
;
A
#
# COMPACT_ATOMS: atom_id res chain seq x y z
N ALA A 1 2.18 -7.83 -9.41
CA ALA A 1 0.71 -7.70 -9.46
C ALA A 1 0.08 -8.96 -10.02
N ILE A 2 -1.20 -9.20 -9.74
CA ILE A 2 -2.04 -10.18 -10.43
C ILE A 2 -3.16 -9.44 -11.16
N ARG A 3 -3.60 -9.96 -12.31
CA ARG A 3 -4.78 -9.42 -13.00
C ARG A 3 -5.99 -10.28 -12.69
N ILE A 4 -7.10 -9.65 -12.30
CA ILE A 4 -8.35 -10.34 -11.98
C ILE A 4 -9.53 -9.77 -12.77
N THR A 5 -10.57 -10.59 -12.91
CA THR A 5 -11.82 -10.23 -13.60
C THR A 5 -12.94 -11.22 -13.29
N ASP A 6 -14.17 -10.73 -13.23
CA ASP A 6 -15.40 -11.51 -13.25
C ASP A 6 -15.91 -11.75 -14.69
N SER A 7 -15.35 -11.06 -15.69
CA SER A 7 -15.70 -11.17 -17.12
C SER A 7 -14.44 -11.25 -18.00
N PRO A 8 -13.85 -12.45 -18.19
CA PRO A 8 -12.52 -12.61 -18.80
C PRO A 8 -12.42 -12.17 -20.26
N LEU A 9 -13.55 -12.01 -20.95
CA LEU A 9 -13.61 -11.55 -22.33
C LEU A 9 -13.85 -10.03 -22.48
N ARG A 10 -14.07 -9.29 -21.38
CA ARG A 10 -14.43 -7.86 -21.42
C ARG A 10 -13.39 -6.95 -20.78
N GLU A 11 -12.92 -7.30 -19.59
CA GLU A 11 -12.06 -6.43 -18.80
C GLU A 11 -11.10 -7.23 -17.91
N THR A 12 -9.98 -6.63 -17.52
CA THR A 12 -9.08 -7.17 -16.50
C THR A 12 -8.43 -6.04 -15.71
N HIS A 13 -8.32 -6.21 -14.40
CA HIS A 13 -7.83 -5.18 -13.49
C HIS A 13 -6.63 -5.68 -12.70
N ALA A 14 -5.59 -4.86 -12.56
CA ALA A 14 -4.34 -5.25 -11.91
C ALA A 14 -4.35 -4.85 -10.42
N PHE A 15 -3.96 -5.78 -9.55
CA PHE A 15 -3.85 -5.56 -8.12
C PHE A 15 -2.51 -6.02 -7.58
N ALA A 16 -2.02 -5.31 -6.56
CA ALA A 16 -0.91 -5.80 -5.78
C ALA A 16 -1.32 -7.01 -4.97
N VAL A 17 -0.38 -7.94 -4.87
CA VAL A 17 -0.55 -9.21 -4.18
C VAL A 17 0.14 -9.09 -2.83
N ILE A 18 -0.60 -9.35 -1.76
CA ILE A 18 -0.09 -9.37 -0.40
C ILE A 18 0.02 -10.84 0.01
N PRO A 19 1.23 -11.39 0.19
CA PRO A 19 1.39 -12.77 0.56
C PRO A 19 0.76 -13.03 1.93
N ASN A 20 0.14 -14.21 2.09
CA ASN A 20 -0.33 -14.63 3.41
C ASN A 20 0.83 -14.75 4.37
N ILE A 21 0.59 -14.39 5.62
CA ILE A 21 1.62 -14.40 6.66
C ILE A 21 1.87 -15.84 7.14
N ARG A 22 3.13 -16.16 7.46
CA ARG A 22 3.48 -17.39 8.18
C ARG A 22 3.51 -17.13 9.69
N SER A 23 3.13 -18.10 10.50
CA SER A 23 3.06 -18.01 11.98
C SER A 23 4.36 -17.61 12.68
N SER A 24 5.48 -17.55 11.95
CA SER A 24 6.75 -17.01 12.43
C SER A 24 6.70 -15.52 12.82
N ILE A 25 5.67 -14.77 12.45
CA ILE A 25 5.48 -13.38 12.92
C ILE A 25 4.85 -13.40 14.32
N ALA A 26 5.65 -13.04 15.33
CA ALA A 26 5.20 -12.96 16.72
C ALA A 26 4.17 -11.84 16.95
N GLY A 27 3.20 -12.11 17.84
CA GLY A 27 2.26 -11.11 18.36
C GLY A 27 1.10 -10.73 17.43
N LEU A 28 0.65 -11.62 16.53
CA LEU A 28 -0.59 -11.43 15.78
C LEU A 28 -1.80 -11.77 16.66
N SER A 29 -2.77 -10.87 16.71
CA SER A 29 -4.10 -11.13 17.30
C SER A 29 -4.90 -12.14 16.48
N GLU A 30 -5.96 -12.70 17.06
CA GLU A 30 -6.86 -13.64 16.34
C GLU A 30 -7.54 -13.00 15.14
N GLU A 31 -7.88 -11.70 15.23
CA GLU A 31 -8.42 -10.94 14.10
C GLU A 31 -7.40 -10.82 12.97
N GLU A 32 -6.15 -10.49 13.29
CA GLU A 32 -5.06 -10.42 12.29
C GLU A 32 -4.79 -11.78 11.66
N LYS A 33 -4.80 -12.87 12.44
CA LYS A 33 -4.60 -14.21 11.90
C LYS A 33 -5.66 -14.57 10.87
N LYS A 34 -6.91 -14.16 11.10
CA LYS A 34 -8.03 -14.36 10.17
C LYS A 34 -7.89 -13.52 8.91
N VAL A 35 -7.59 -12.22 9.04
CA VAL A 35 -7.42 -11.31 7.89
C VAL A 35 -6.25 -11.71 7.01
N TRP A 36 -5.14 -12.15 7.60
CA TRP A 36 -3.92 -12.52 6.87
C TRP A 36 -3.83 -13.99 6.48
N HIS A 37 -4.89 -14.77 6.74
CA HIS A 37 -4.96 -16.19 6.42
C HIS A 37 -3.68 -16.94 6.83
N VAL A 38 -3.28 -16.78 8.10
CA VAL A 38 -1.98 -17.26 8.59
C VAL A 38 -1.81 -18.75 8.33
N ASP A 39 -0.63 -19.13 7.81
CA ASP A 39 -0.24 -20.50 7.41
C ASP A 39 -1.08 -21.13 6.30
N GLN A 40 -1.95 -20.37 5.64
CA GLN A 40 -2.68 -20.82 4.47
C GLN A 40 -1.93 -20.45 3.18
N LYS A 41 -1.99 -21.34 2.19
CA LYS A 41 -1.49 -21.03 0.84
C LYS A 41 -2.39 -19.97 0.19
N GLY A 42 -1.78 -19.02 -0.50
CA GLY A 42 -2.51 -18.00 -1.26
C GLY A 42 -1.97 -16.60 -1.01
N PHE A 43 -2.80 -15.62 -1.32
CA PHE A 43 -2.51 -14.22 -1.16
C PHE A 43 -3.80 -13.42 -1.00
N SER A 44 -3.67 -12.22 -0.46
CA SER A 44 -4.72 -11.23 -0.34
C SER A 44 -4.51 -10.08 -1.33
N ILE A 45 -5.59 -9.38 -1.68
CA ILE A 45 -5.57 -8.16 -2.48
C ILE A 45 -6.46 -7.12 -1.81
N ILE A 46 -6.20 -5.84 -2.07
CA ILE A 46 -7.03 -4.74 -1.60
C ILE A 46 -7.73 -4.13 -2.81
N ILE A 47 -9.06 -4.10 -2.78
CA ILE A 47 -9.89 -3.46 -3.79
C ILE A 47 -10.58 -2.27 -3.12
N SER A 48 -10.34 -1.06 -3.64
CA SER A 48 -11.08 0.13 -3.24
C SER A 48 -12.01 0.56 -4.38
N ARG A 49 -13.14 1.17 -4.03
CA ARG A 49 -14.11 1.67 -5.01
C ARG A 49 -13.50 2.84 -5.79
N ALA A 50 -13.17 2.59 -7.05
CA ALA A 50 -12.56 3.54 -7.98
C ALA A 50 -13.30 3.62 -9.34
N GLY A 51 -14.34 2.81 -9.53
CA GLY A 51 -15.16 2.75 -10.74
C GLY A 51 -16.15 1.60 -10.70
N ASP A 52 -16.91 1.44 -11.77
CA ASP A 52 -18.05 0.52 -11.82
C ASP A 52 -17.67 -0.92 -11.47
N TRP A 53 -16.58 -1.44 -12.06
CA TRP A 53 -16.11 -2.79 -11.80
C TRP A 53 -15.81 -3.01 -10.32
N SER A 54 -14.98 -2.15 -9.72
CA SER A 54 -14.62 -2.24 -8.30
C SER A 54 -15.84 -2.08 -7.39
N GLY A 55 -16.80 -1.22 -7.77
CA GLY A 55 -18.06 -1.06 -7.04
C GLY A 55 -18.87 -2.34 -7.04
N ARG A 56 -19.09 -2.95 -8.20
CA ARG A 56 -19.81 -4.22 -8.34
C ARG A 56 -19.16 -5.34 -7.54
N ILE A 57 -17.84 -5.48 -7.60
CA ILE A 57 -17.09 -6.51 -6.86
C ILE A 57 -17.18 -6.30 -5.34
N ILE A 58 -17.20 -5.06 -4.86
CA ILE A 58 -17.36 -4.75 -3.43
C ILE A 58 -18.80 -5.01 -2.98
N ASP A 59 -19.79 -4.57 -3.77
CA ASP A 59 -21.21 -4.70 -3.42
C ASP A 59 -21.70 -6.15 -3.50
N ASN A 60 -21.17 -6.93 -4.43
CA ASN A 60 -21.54 -8.33 -4.67
C ASN A 60 -20.27 -9.18 -4.90
N PRO A 61 -19.55 -9.55 -3.83
CA PRO A 61 -18.30 -10.29 -3.96
C PRO A 61 -18.55 -11.68 -4.57
N PRO A 62 -17.85 -12.05 -5.66
CA PRO A 62 -18.07 -13.33 -6.33
C PRO A 62 -17.43 -14.48 -5.55
N SER A 63 -18.03 -15.67 -5.63
CA SER A 63 -17.45 -16.90 -5.04
C SER A 63 -16.24 -17.44 -5.82
N ARG A 64 -16.08 -17.02 -7.08
CA ARG A 64 -14.98 -17.38 -7.98
C ARG A 64 -14.60 -16.17 -8.83
N ILE A 65 -13.32 -15.99 -9.08
CA ILE A 65 -12.81 -14.91 -9.93
C ILE A 65 -11.74 -15.46 -10.87
N TRP A 66 -11.68 -14.93 -12.09
CA TRP A 66 -10.64 -15.30 -13.04
C TRP A 66 -9.36 -14.56 -12.75
N THR A 67 -8.24 -15.27 -12.81
CA THR A 67 -6.91 -14.68 -12.76
C THR A 67 -6.26 -14.77 -14.13
N ARG A 68 -5.50 -13.73 -14.52
CA ARG A 68 -4.71 -13.71 -15.75
C ARG A 68 -3.25 -13.50 -15.41
N GLY A 69 -2.41 -14.42 -15.87
CA GLY A 69 -0.96 -14.40 -15.64
C GLY A 69 -0.55 -14.89 -14.26
N LEU A 70 0.74 -14.73 -13.95
CA LEU A 70 1.32 -15.09 -12.67
C LEU A 70 1.47 -13.86 -11.77
N PRO A 71 1.42 -14.00 -10.43
CA PRO A 71 1.79 -12.94 -9.50
C PRO A 71 3.20 -12.41 -9.80
N GLN A 72 3.28 -11.15 -10.25
CA GLN A 72 4.55 -10.47 -10.50
C GLN A 72 5.04 -9.73 -9.26
N PHE A 73 6.35 -9.55 -9.15
CA PHE A 73 6.93 -8.66 -8.14
C PHE A 73 6.48 -7.21 -8.37
N GLY A 74 6.11 -6.51 -7.30
CA GLY A 74 5.62 -5.13 -7.36
C GLY A 74 6.73 -4.08 -7.33
N THR A 75 6.40 -2.88 -7.83
CA THR A 75 7.30 -1.70 -7.92
C THR A 75 7.87 -1.26 -6.57
N VAL A 76 7.20 -1.60 -5.46
CA VAL A 76 7.65 -1.26 -4.10
C VAL A 76 8.98 -1.91 -3.72
N ARG A 77 9.48 -2.91 -4.47
CA ARG A 77 10.81 -3.49 -4.23
C ARG A 77 11.95 -2.48 -4.30
N VAL A 78 11.76 -1.35 -4.98
CA VAL A 78 12.73 -0.24 -4.99
C VAL A 78 13.07 0.24 -3.58
N VAL A 79 12.14 0.14 -2.62
CA VAL A 79 12.37 0.48 -1.21
C VAL A 79 13.53 -0.33 -0.60
N LYS A 80 13.75 -1.57 -1.07
CA LYS A 80 14.83 -2.43 -0.55
C LYS A 80 16.24 -1.91 -0.88
N LEU A 81 16.35 -0.99 -1.85
CA LEU A 81 17.60 -0.34 -2.22
C LEU A 81 18.01 0.77 -1.25
N PHE A 82 17.11 1.21 -0.37
CA PHE A 82 17.28 2.38 0.49
C PHE A 82 17.03 2.04 1.97
N LYS A 83 17.89 2.52 2.87
CA LYS A 83 17.81 2.31 4.32
C LYS A 83 18.39 3.51 5.09
N PRO A 84 17.59 4.30 5.85
CA PRO A 84 16.13 4.26 5.98
C PRO A 84 15.38 4.92 4.81
N CYS A 85 14.16 4.46 4.50
CA CYS A 85 13.33 5.00 3.42
C CYS A 85 12.00 5.56 3.96
N ILE A 86 11.56 6.72 3.47
CA ILE A 86 10.18 7.18 3.68
C ILE A 86 9.29 6.47 2.67
N VAL A 87 8.32 5.68 3.14
CA VAL A 87 7.33 5.01 2.30
C VAL A 87 5.99 5.70 2.48
N MET A 88 5.51 6.30 1.40
CA MET A 88 4.28 7.07 1.37
C MET A 88 3.24 6.39 0.50
N ALA A 89 1.98 6.40 0.93
CA ALA A 89 0.88 5.89 0.13
C ALA A 89 -0.41 6.68 0.32
N THR A 90 -1.30 6.64 -0.68
CA THR A 90 -2.68 7.11 -0.54
C THR A 90 -3.71 6.03 -0.81
N GLY A 91 -4.77 5.96 -0.02
CA GLY A 91 -5.86 4.99 -0.21
C GLY A 91 -5.33 3.56 -0.36
N SER A 92 -5.79 2.83 -1.39
CA SER A 92 -5.37 1.45 -1.69
C SER A 92 -3.92 1.31 -2.15
N GLY A 93 -3.20 2.42 -2.39
CA GLY A 93 -1.76 2.42 -2.63
C GLY A 93 -0.96 1.79 -1.48
N ILE A 94 -1.57 1.58 -0.31
CA ILE A 94 -0.97 0.84 0.80
C ILE A 94 -0.84 -0.67 0.53
N GLY A 95 -1.67 -1.24 -0.36
CA GLY A 95 -1.65 -2.67 -0.70
C GLY A 95 -0.27 -3.17 -1.15
N PRO A 96 0.34 -2.54 -2.17
CA PRO A 96 1.74 -2.81 -2.52
C PRO A 96 2.71 -2.72 -1.34
N CYS A 97 2.56 -1.74 -0.45
CA CYS A 97 3.44 -1.56 0.72
C CYS A 97 3.29 -2.70 1.75
N LEU A 98 2.07 -3.20 1.98
CA LEU A 98 1.82 -4.32 2.87
C LEU A 98 2.58 -5.58 2.42
N SER A 99 2.74 -5.79 1.11
CA SER A 99 3.55 -6.90 0.61
C SER A 99 5.02 -6.80 1.06
N LEU A 100 5.60 -5.60 1.06
CA LEU A 100 6.95 -5.36 1.57
C LEU A 100 7.01 -5.60 3.08
N PHE A 101 6.04 -5.10 3.84
CA PHE A 101 6.04 -5.19 5.31
C PHE A 101 5.92 -6.64 5.79
N VAL A 102 5.14 -7.46 5.08
CA VAL A 102 5.04 -8.90 5.34
C VAL A 102 6.33 -9.62 4.94
N GLU A 103 6.91 -9.31 3.77
CA GLU A 103 8.14 -9.96 3.31
C GLU A 103 9.39 -9.57 4.13
N GLN A 104 9.43 -8.36 4.66
CA GLN A 104 10.61 -7.75 5.29
C GLN A 104 10.21 -6.90 6.51
N PRO A 105 9.72 -7.51 7.60
CA PRO A 105 9.18 -6.78 8.76
C PRO A 105 10.22 -5.94 9.53
N SER A 106 11.51 -6.14 9.28
CA SER A 106 12.61 -5.40 9.92
C SER A 106 13.26 -4.34 9.02
N HIS A 107 12.76 -4.12 7.80
CA HIS A 107 13.34 -3.12 6.90
C HIS A 107 13.12 -1.70 7.46
N PRO A 108 14.15 -0.85 7.59
CA PRO A 108 14.00 0.46 8.22
C PRO A 108 13.19 1.41 7.32
N VAL A 109 11.95 1.68 7.70
CA VAL A 109 11.04 2.58 6.99
C VAL A 109 10.39 3.59 7.91
N LYS A 110 10.07 4.76 7.35
CA LYS A 110 9.11 5.70 7.93
C LYS A 110 7.85 5.68 7.09
N ILE A 111 6.70 5.34 7.67
CA ILE A 111 5.45 5.20 6.92
C ILE A 111 4.60 6.46 7.03
N VAL A 112 4.13 6.95 5.87
CA VAL A 112 3.07 7.96 5.78
C VAL A 112 1.95 7.39 4.93
N TRP A 113 0.75 7.29 5.49
CA TRP A 113 -0.42 6.81 4.76
C TRP A 113 -1.59 7.76 4.92
N SER A 114 -2.09 8.28 3.80
CA SER A 114 -3.25 9.17 3.77
C SER A 114 -4.43 8.47 3.10
N ALA A 115 -5.53 8.30 3.82
CA ALA A 115 -6.72 7.65 3.28
C ALA A 115 -7.98 8.23 3.92
N ARG A 116 -9.11 8.10 3.21
CA ARG A 116 -10.42 8.45 3.76
C ARG A 116 -10.84 7.36 4.75
N ALA A 117 -11.08 7.73 6.01
CA ALA A 117 -11.59 6.80 7.04
C ALA A 117 -10.78 5.48 7.09
N PRO A 118 -9.45 5.53 7.33
CA PRO A 118 -8.57 4.38 7.14
C PRO A 118 -8.97 3.18 8.01
N LEU A 119 -9.40 3.42 9.25
CA LEU A 119 -9.84 2.36 10.16
C LEU A 119 -11.13 1.71 9.65
N GLU A 120 -12.10 2.53 9.26
CA GLU A 120 -13.42 2.09 8.81
C GLU A 120 -13.35 1.41 7.43
N THR A 121 -12.43 1.83 6.56
CA THR A 121 -12.31 1.34 5.19
C THR A 121 -11.42 0.09 5.07
N TYR A 122 -10.33 0.02 5.85
CA TYR A 122 -9.32 -1.05 5.71
C TYR A 122 -9.24 -1.97 6.92
N GLY A 123 -9.82 -1.58 8.05
CA GLY A 123 -9.89 -2.40 9.26
C GLY A 123 -8.65 -2.31 10.16
N SER A 124 -8.84 -2.75 11.41
CA SER A 124 -7.85 -2.75 12.48
C SER A 124 -6.60 -3.58 12.14
N ALA A 125 -6.75 -4.71 11.44
CA ALA A 125 -5.64 -5.61 11.13
C ALA A 125 -4.59 -4.94 10.21
N ILE A 126 -5.03 -4.16 9.21
CA ILE A 126 -4.11 -3.40 8.35
C ILE A 126 -3.44 -2.29 9.16
N MET A 127 -4.19 -1.57 10.01
CA MET A 127 -3.66 -0.54 10.90
C MET A 127 -2.58 -1.10 11.83
N ALA A 128 -2.84 -2.26 12.44
CA ALA A 128 -1.90 -2.97 13.31
C ALA A 128 -0.65 -3.40 12.55
N THR A 129 -0.79 -3.89 11.32
CA THR A 129 0.34 -4.28 10.46
C THR A 129 1.25 -3.09 10.16
N ILE A 130 0.68 -1.92 9.82
CA ILE A 130 1.44 -0.68 9.60
C ILE A 130 2.16 -0.26 10.88
N ARG A 131 1.49 -0.29 12.03
CA ARG A 131 2.05 0.10 13.33
C ARG A 131 3.14 -0.85 13.82
N ARG A 132 3.06 -2.13 13.46
CA ARG A 132 4.11 -3.11 13.76
C ARG A 132 5.40 -2.81 12.99
N MET A 133 5.25 -2.33 11.75
CA MET A 133 6.36 -1.96 10.87
C MET A 133 6.98 -0.60 11.26
N ASP A 134 6.13 0.40 11.51
CA ASP A 134 6.54 1.71 12.02
C ASP A 134 5.58 2.12 13.17
N PRO A 135 5.98 1.94 14.44
CA PRO A 135 5.14 2.34 15.59
C PRO A 135 4.74 3.80 15.55
N THR A 136 5.57 4.65 14.96
CA THR A 136 5.36 6.09 14.83
C THR A 136 4.70 6.48 13.51
N ALA A 137 4.19 5.52 12.73
CA ALA A 137 3.59 5.76 11.41
C ALA A 137 2.60 6.94 11.42
N ILE A 138 2.70 7.78 10.40
CA ILE A 138 1.75 8.88 10.18
C ILE A 138 0.58 8.31 9.39
N ILE A 139 -0.56 8.12 10.06
CA ILE A 139 -1.81 7.67 9.42
C ILE A 139 -2.78 8.84 9.43
N HIS A 140 -3.03 9.41 8.26
CA HIS A 140 -3.82 10.62 8.07
C HIS A 140 -5.22 10.29 7.56
N ASP A 141 -6.24 10.53 8.39
CA ASP A 141 -7.65 10.36 8.04
C ASP A 141 -8.18 11.59 7.29
N THR A 142 -8.31 11.48 5.97
CA THR A 142 -8.76 12.61 5.14
C THR A 142 -10.24 12.94 5.31
N GLN A 143 -11.05 12.07 5.92
CA GLN A 143 -12.45 12.39 6.21
C GLN A 143 -12.55 13.38 7.37
N LYS A 144 -11.65 13.27 8.35
CA LYS A 144 -11.64 14.08 9.56
C LYS A 144 -10.75 15.32 9.44
N LEU A 145 -9.61 15.20 8.75
CA LEU A 145 -8.55 16.21 8.72
C LEU A 145 -8.39 16.91 7.35
N GLY A 146 -9.20 16.53 6.36
CA GLY A 146 -9.02 17.00 4.97
C GLY A 146 -7.79 16.38 4.29
N ARG A 147 -7.48 16.80 3.06
CA ARG A 147 -6.30 16.30 2.33
C ARG A 147 -5.02 16.99 2.85
N PRO A 148 -3.97 16.24 3.21
CA PRO A 148 -2.72 16.82 3.67
C PRO A 148 -1.85 17.31 2.50
N ASP A 149 -0.98 18.28 2.76
CA ASP A 149 0.15 18.56 1.87
C ASP A 149 1.22 17.48 2.07
N LEU A 150 1.18 16.47 1.20
CA LEU A 150 2.11 15.33 1.25
C LEU A 150 3.56 15.74 0.96
N VAL A 151 3.78 16.79 0.16
CA VAL A 151 5.14 17.29 -0.11
C VAL A 151 5.70 17.88 1.18
N GLN A 152 4.94 18.73 1.87
CA GLN A 152 5.39 19.33 3.13
C GLN A 152 5.61 18.28 4.22
N VAL A 153 4.74 17.27 4.32
CA VAL A 153 4.91 16.15 5.28
C VAL A 153 6.23 15.42 5.04
N ALA A 154 6.52 15.05 3.78
CA ALA A 154 7.77 14.37 3.45
C ALA A 154 9.00 15.25 3.68
N ARG A 155 8.92 16.54 3.34
CA ARG A 155 10.01 17.50 3.60
C ARG A 155 10.33 17.63 5.08
N ASN A 156 9.30 17.76 5.92
CA ASN A 156 9.50 17.86 7.37
C ASN A 156 10.21 16.60 7.91
N LEU A 157 9.79 15.41 7.47
CA LEU A 157 10.47 14.16 7.84
C LEU A 157 11.92 14.15 7.34
N TRP A 158 12.14 14.54 6.08
CA TRP A 158 13.46 14.57 5.47
C TRP A 158 14.43 15.52 6.17
N GLU A 159 13.97 16.71 6.57
CA GLU A 159 14.77 17.74 7.23
C GLU A 159 15.15 17.35 8.68
N HIS A 160 14.32 16.55 9.35
CA HIS A 160 14.51 16.17 10.76
C HIS A 160 14.98 14.72 10.95
N GLY A 161 15.31 14.02 9.87
CA GLY A 161 15.76 12.64 9.92
C GLY A 161 16.83 12.34 8.88
N SER A 162 17.35 11.12 8.91
CA SER A 162 18.32 10.63 7.93
C SER A 162 17.65 9.58 7.06
N PHE A 163 17.17 10.00 5.88
CA PHE A 163 16.52 9.13 4.90
C PHE A 163 17.30 9.15 3.58
N GLU A 164 17.35 8.01 2.91
CA GLU A 164 18.04 7.89 1.63
C GLU A 164 17.12 8.20 0.44
N ALA A 165 15.81 7.94 0.59
CA ALA A 165 14.80 8.13 -0.44
C ALA A 165 13.38 8.28 0.12
N VAL A 166 12.51 8.85 -0.71
CA VAL A 166 11.05 8.80 -0.58
C VAL A 166 10.49 7.91 -1.68
N VAL A 167 9.67 6.92 -1.34
CA VAL A 167 8.93 6.11 -2.30
C VAL A 167 7.45 6.37 -2.13
N PHE A 168 6.76 6.80 -3.18
CA PHE A 168 5.36 7.22 -3.12
C PHE A 168 4.45 6.40 -4.03
N ILE A 169 3.40 5.83 -3.44
CA ILE A 169 2.44 4.94 -4.09
C ILE A 169 1.05 5.57 -4.09
N SER A 170 0.60 6.04 -5.25
CA SER A 170 -0.70 6.69 -5.42
C SER A 170 -1.23 6.50 -6.86
N ASN A 171 -2.19 7.31 -7.27
CA ASN A 171 -2.58 7.48 -8.67
C ASN A 171 -1.55 8.36 -9.42
N MET A 172 -1.62 8.37 -10.75
CA MET A 172 -0.64 9.07 -11.60
C MET A 172 -0.53 10.57 -11.33
N GLU A 173 -1.66 11.24 -11.10
CA GLU A 173 -1.70 12.69 -10.87
C GLU A 173 -0.97 13.04 -9.57
N ALA A 174 -1.40 12.45 -8.46
CA ALA A 174 -0.79 12.66 -7.15
C ALA A 174 0.68 12.22 -7.16
N THR A 175 1.01 11.08 -7.77
CA THR A 175 2.40 10.62 -7.87
C THR A 175 3.28 11.66 -8.55
N ARG A 176 2.86 12.20 -9.70
CA ARG A 176 3.63 13.23 -10.42
C ARG A 176 3.77 14.51 -9.60
N GLU A 177 2.70 14.96 -8.96
CA GLU A 177 2.71 16.17 -8.12
C GLU A 177 3.72 16.03 -6.98
N VAL A 178 3.61 14.96 -6.20
CA VAL A 178 4.43 14.75 -5.00
C VAL A 178 5.88 14.50 -5.36
N THR A 179 6.18 13.61 -6.33
CA THR A 179 7.58 13.31 -6.67
C THR A 179 8.29 14.54 -7.23
N ARG A 180 7.65 15.29 -8.14
CA ARG A 180 8.23 16.54 -8.68
C ARG A 180 8.37 17.61 -7.61
N GLY A 181 7.40 17.71 -6.70
CA GLY A 181 7.48 18.64 -5.56
C GLY A 181 8.69 18.36 -4.68
N LEU A 182 8.96 17.09 -4.40
CA LEU A 182 10.12 16.66 -3.60
C LEU A 182 11.44 16.82 -4.35
N GLU A 183 11.50 16.43 -5.63
CA GLU A 183 12.70 16.56 -6.46
C GLU A 183 13.15 18.02 -6.61
N LYS A 184 12.21 18.96 -6.74
CA LYS A 184 12.50 20.41 -6.75
C LYS A 184 13.17 20.90 -5.46
N ASN A 185 13.01 20.19 -4.35
CA ASN A 185 13.63 20.48 -3.06
C ASN A 185 14.89 19.62 -2.82
N GLY A 186 15.44 18.97 -3.85
CA GLY A 186 16.64 18.14 -3.74
C GLY A 186 16.40 16.78 -3.08
N ILE A 187 15.15 16.37 -2.87
CA ILE A 187 14.79 15.09 -2.25
C ILE A 187 14.68 14.01 -3.33
N ARG A 188 15.33 12.86 -3.09
CA ARG A 188 15.29 11.69 -3.99
C ARG A 188 13.93 11.00 -3.83
N ALA A 189 13.01 11.26 -4.76
CA ALA A 189 11.65 10.72 -4.71
C ALA A 189 11.36 9.79 -5.88
N TYR A 190 10.75 8.64 -5.61
CA TYR A 190 10.42 7.62 -6.59
C TYR A 190 8.93 7.31 -6.54
N GLY A 191 8.25 7.46 -7.67
CA GLY A 191 6.85 7.10 -7.84
C GLY A 191 6.68 5.68 -8.39
N VAL A 192 5.47 5.15 -8.29
CA VAL A 192 5.07 4.03 -9.15
C VAL A 192 5.15 4.42 -10.62
N ILE A 193 5.72 3.54 -11.44
CA ILE A 193 5.70 3.66 -12.90
C ILE A 193 4.31 3.22 -13.37
N PHE A 194 3.63 4.08 -14.10
CA PHE A 194 2.37 3.75 -14.79
C PHE A 194 2.72 3.50 -16.27
N ASP A 195 2.66 2.24 -16.69
CA ASP A 195 2.92 1.79 -18.07
C ASP A 195 1.65 1.36 -18.83
N SER A 196 0.47 1.76 -18.32
CA SER A 196 -0.85 1.49 -18.91
C SER A 196 -1.35 2.60 -19.83
#